data_AF-A0A352XJA5-F1
#
_entry.id   AF-A0A352XJA5-F1
#
_cell.length_a   1.000
_cell.length_b   1.000
_cell.length_c   1.000
_cell.angle_alpha   90.00
_cell.angle_beta   90.00
_cell.angle_gamma   90.00
#
_symmetry.space_group_name_H-M   'P 1'
#
loop_
_entity.id
_entity.type
_entity.pdbx_description
1 polymer ?
#
loop_
_entity_poly.entity_id
_entity_poly.type
_entity_poly.pdbx_seq_one_letter_code
_entity_poly.pdbx_strand_id
1 'polypeptide(L)'
;RVWCHPENGAVDEFEGDDYYYSFETYADAEQFAHATNGAESPLALILQREYIEEAEPGEYRHVKEERITEWPVEFIQRPRRTPTTIPNFLAPDDPENRMAILRGSASP
;
A
#
# COMPACT_ATOMS: atom_id res chain seq x y z
N ARG A 1 10.56 -0.56 0.58
CA ARG A 1 11.28 0.73 0.40
C ARG A 1 11.13 1.57 1.66
N VAL A 2 12.02 2.54 1.87
CA VAL A 2 11.98 3.49 3.01
C VAL A 2 12.15 4.89 2.44
N TRP A 3 11.26 5.82 2.79
CA TRP A 3 11.40 7.23 2.46
C TRP A 3 12.26 7.96 3.49
N CYS A 4 12.97 8.98 3.02
CA CYS A 4 13.81 9.86 3.81
C CYS A 4 13.43 11.30 3.48
N HIS A 5 13.29 12.09 4.54
CA HIS A 5 12.80 13.46 4.50
C HIS A 5 13.84 14.39 5.12
N PRO A 6 14.58 15.19 4.32
CA PRO A 6 15.56 16.14 4.84
C PRO A 6 14.96 17.11 5.87
N GLU A 7 13.71 17.52 5.70
CA GLU A 7 13.01 18.40 6.64
C GLU A 7 12.76 17.75 8.01
N ASN A 8 12.74 16.41 8.06
CA ASN A 8 12.65 15.62 9.29
C ASN A 8 14.03 15.17 9.81
N GLY A 9 15.11 15.67 9.21
CA GLY A 9 16.50 15.47 9.64
C GLY A 9 17.21 14.28 9.00
N ALA A 10 16.72 13.79 7.86
CA ALA A 10 17.53 12.95 6.99
C ALA A 10 18.67 13.77 6.37
N VAL A 11 19.66 13.09 5.78
CA VAL A 11 20.76 13.78 5.10
C VAL A 11 20.20 14.45 3.85
N ASP A 12 20.54 15.72 3.66
CA ASP A 12 20.16 16.45 2.45
C ASP A 12 21.06 16.04 1.27
N GLU A 13 20.74 14.90 0.66
CA GLU A 13 21.44 14.37 -0.52
C GLU A 13 20.92 14.97 -1.83
N PHE A 14 19.73 15.57 -1.83
CA PHE A 14 18.99 15.98 -3.02
C PHE A 14 18.41 17.39 -2.93
N GLU A 15 19.15 18.34 -2.34
CA GLU A 15 18.79 19.77 -2.29
C GLU A 15 17.40 20.05 -1.67
N GLY A 16 17.06 19.29 -0.63
CA GLY A 16 15.81 19.39 0.12
C GLY A 16 14.69 18.49 -0.41
N ASP A 17 14.91 17.74 -1.49
CA ASP A 17 13.91 16.81 -2.02
C ASP A 17 13.86 15.50 -1.22
N ASP A 18 12.64 14.97 -1.08
CA ASP A 18 12.40 13.63 -0.53
C ASP A 18 13.01 12.56 -1.43
N TYR A 19 13.58 11.53 -0.81
CA TYR A 19 14.22 10.43 -1.51
C TYR A 19 13.94 9.10 -0.82
N TYR A 20 14.25 7.99 -1.48
CA TYR A 20 13.98 6.67 -0.92
C TYR A 20 15.09 5.67 -1.22
N TYR A 21 15.23 4.70 -0.31
CA TYR A 21 16.01 3.50 -0.54
C TYR A 21 15.09 2.30 -0.72
N SER A 22 15.42 1.46 -1.70
CA SER A 22 14.72 0.19 -1.95
C SER A 22 15.52 -0.97 -1.39
N PHE A 23 14.82 -1.91 -0.76
CA PHE A 23 15.39 -3.07 -0.10
C PHE A 23 14.67 -4.32 -0.57
N GLU A 24 15.39 -5.43 -0.66
CA GLU A 24 14.84 -6.74 -1.02
C GLU A 24 14.05 -7.34 0.14
N THR A 25 14.50 -7.16 1.38
CA THR A 25 13.87 -7.72 2.56
C THR A 25 13.27 -6.63 3.47
N TYR A 26 12.22 -7.00 4.20
CA TYR A 26 11.63 -6.13 5.22
C TYR A 26 12.61 -5.86 6.36
N ALA A 27 13.37 -6.88 6.79
CA ALA A 27 14.32 -6.76 7.90
C ALA A 27 15.41 -5.71 7.62
N ASP A 28 15.97 -5.69 6.41
CA ASP A 28 16.98 -4.68 6.04
C ASP A 28 16.37 -3.28 5.98
N ALA A 29 15.16 -3.16 5.44
CA ALA A 29 14.43 -1.90 5.37
C ALA A 29 14.12 -1.35 6.77
N GLU A 30 13.65 -2.22 7.68
CA GLU A 30 13.32 -1.87 9.06
C GLU A 30 14.58 -1.45 9.84
N GLN A 31 15.67 -2.21 9.70
CA GLN A 31 16.95 -1.85 10.31
C GLN A 31 17.44 -0.47 9.84
N PHE A 32 17.34 -0.21 8.53
CA PHE A 32 17.72 1.08 7.95
C PHE A 32 16.84 2.23 8.48
N ALA A 33 15.52 2.04 8.51
CA ALA A 33 14.57 3.04 8.99
C ALA A 33 14.84 3.41 10.46
N HIS A 34 15.16 2.43 11.31
CA HIS A 34 15.49 2.68 12.71
C HIS A 34 16.83 3.39 12.91
N ALA A 35 17.79 3.17 12.02
CA ALA A 35 19.13 3.75 12.10
C ALA A 35 19.22 5.16 11.48
N THR A 36 18.25 5.54 10.66
CA THR A 36 18.28 6.77 9.85
C THR A 36 17.31 7.80 10.41
N ASN A 37 17.85 8.94 10.86
CA ASN A 37 17.00 10.05 11.29
C ASN A 37 16.21 10.62 10.09
N GLY A 38 14.97 11.02 10.31
CA GLY A 38 14.09 11.52 9.24
C GLY A 38 13.61 10.46 8.24
N ALA A 39 13.84 9.17 8.50
CA ALA A 39 13.30 8.07 7.69
C ALA A 39 11.89 7.64 8.16
N GLU A 40 11.04 7.26 7.21
CA GLU A 40 9.72 6.67 7.48
C GLU A 40 9.80 5.17 7.79
N SER A 41 8.70 4.61 8.31
CA SER A 41 8.56 3.15 8.38
C SER A 41 8.55 2.51 6.99
N PRO A 42 9.08 1.28 6.82
CA PRO A 42 9.12 0.63 5.52
C PRO A 42 7.74 0.46 4.88
N LEU A 43 7.67 0.68 3.57
CA LEU A 43 6.52 0.36 2.74
C LEU A 43 6.82 -0.85 1.84
N ALA A 44 5.84 -1.73 1.68
CA ALA A 44 5.91 -2.86 0.77
C ALA A 44 5.53 -2.43 -0.65
N LEU A 45 6.32 -2.82 -1.64
CA LEU A 45 5.98 -2.62 -3.05
C LEU A 45 5.12 -3.79 -3.53
N ILE A 46 3.90 -3.49 -3.98
CA ILE A 46 2.91 -4.49 -4.35
C ILE A 46 2.63 -4.38 -5.84
N LEU A 47 2.97 -5.44 -6.57
CA LEU A 47 2.49 -5.63 -7.93
C LEU A 47 1.01 -5.96 -7.90
N GLN A 48 0.22 -5.09 -8.48
CA GLN A 48 -1.20 -5.31 -8.74
C GLN A 48 -1.37 -5.55 -10.22
N ARG A 49 -1.87 -6.73 -10.61
CA ARG A 49 -2.24 -7.03 -12.00
C ARG A 49 -3.62 -6.51 -12.37
N GLU A 50 -4.43 -6.29 -11.34
CA GLU A 50 -5.74 -5.68 -11.40
C GLU A 50 -6.04 -5.03 -10.04
N TYR A 51 -6.85 -4.00 -10.04
CA TYR A 51 -7.19 -3.25 -8.84
C TYR A 51 -8.56 -2.62 -8.91
N ILE A 52 -9.07 -2.25 -7.74
CA ILE A 52 -10.24 -1.40 -7.59
C ILE A 52 -9.71 0.04 -7.52
N GLU A 53 -10.19 0.88 -8.43
CA GLU A 53 -9.99 2.31 -8.40
C GLU A 53 -11.24 2.96 -7.81
N GLU A 54 -11.06 3.98 -6.97
CA GLU A 54 -12.12 4.83 -6.45
C GLU A 54 -11.81 6.24 -6.92
N ALA A 55 -12.38 6.65 -8.06
CA ALA A 55 -12.11 7.97 -8.63
C ALA A 55 -12.81 9.07 -7.83
N GLU A 56 -14.05 8.80 -7.44
CA GLU A 56 -14.84 9.58 -6.49
C GLU A 56 -15.30 8.68 -5.34
N PRO A 57 -15.55 9.22 -4.14
CA PRO A 57 -16.01 8.42 -3.00
C PRO A 57 -17.25 7.58 -3.35
N GLY A 58 -17.13 6.26 -3.22
CA GLY A 58 -18.19 5.30 -3.56
C GLY A 58 -18.26 4.89 -5.03
N GLU A 59 -17.53 5.55 -5.93
CA GLU A 59 -17.45 5.19 -7.35
C GLU A 59 -16.28 4.25 -7.62
N TYR A 60 -16.57 2.95 -7.56
CA TYR A 60 -15.58 1.90 -7.73
C TYR A 60 -15.52 1.35 -9.15
N ARG A 61 -14.31 1.26 -9.71
CA ARG A 61 -14.04 0.69 -11.03
C ARG A 61 -13.02 -0.45 -10.96
N HIS A 62 -13.30 -1.56 -11.66
CA HIS A 62 -12.31 -2.62 -11.87
C HIS A 62 -11.35 -2.19 -12.99
N VAL A 63 -10.08 -2.02 -12.65
CA VAL A 63 -9.01 -1.77 -13.62
C VAL A 63 -8.18 -3.04 -13.80
N LYS A 64 -7.99 -3.47 -15.04
CA LYS A 64 -7.24 -4.67 -15.43
C LYS A 64 -5.90 -4.29 -16.07
N GLU A 65 -5.13 -3.52 -15.33
CA GLU A 65 -3.82 -3.02 -15.74
C GLU A 65 -2.80 -3.28 -14.64
N GLU A 66 -1.55 -3.52 -15.04
CA GLU A 66 -0.46 -3.75 -14.09
C GLU A 66 0.05 -2.42 -13.51
N ARG A 67 0.21 -2.36 -12.19
CA ARG A 67 0.89 -1.25 -11.51
C ARG A 67 1.67 -1.74 -10.30
N ILE A 68 2.66 -0.96 -9.90
CA ILE A 68 3.31 -1.07 -8.59
C ILE A 68 2.72 0.02 -7.69
N THR A 69 2.35 -0.35 -6.48
CA THR A 69 1.86 0.59 -5.45
C THR A 69 2.56 0.32 -4.13
N GLU A 70 2.57 1.30 -3.23
CA GLU A 70 3.16 1.13 -1.90
C GLU A 70 2.09 0.97 -0.84
N TRP A 71 2.24 -0.07 -0.05
CA TRP A 71 1.34 -0.37 1.05
C TRP A 71 2.09 -0.32 2.39
N PRO A 72 1.44 0.18 3.45
CA PRO A 72 1.86 -0.13 4.82
C PRO A 72 2.01 -1.64 4.99
N VAL A 73 3.07 -2.06 5.68
CA VAL A 73 3.43 -3.49 5.78
C VAL A 73 2.35 -4.29 6.52
N GLU A 74 1.60 -3.65 7.41
CA GLU A 74 0.46 -4.24 8.11
C GLU A 74 -0.63 -4.70 7.13
N PHE A 75 -0.75 -4.06 5.96
CA PHE A 75 -1.77 -4.43 4.98
C PHE A 75 -1.46 -5.77 4.30
N ILE A 76 -0.22 -6.27 4.40
CA ILE A 76 0.16 -7.60 3.90
C ILE A 76 -0.53 -8.71 4.69
N GLN A 77 -0.93 -8.44 5.94
CA GLN A 77 -1.67 -9.38 6.77
C GLN A 77 -3.16 -9.45 6.42
N ARG A 78 -3.67 -8.55 5.56
CA ARG A 78 -5.07 -8.59 5.12
C ARG A 78 -5.36 -9.88 4.33
N PRO A 79 -6.64 -10.30 4.27
CA PRO A 79 -7.03 -11.45 3.48
C PRO A 79 -6.51 -11.36 2.04
N ARG A 80 -5.88 -12.45 1.58
CA ARG A 80 -5.36 -12.53 0.22
C ARG A 80 -6.52 -12.50 -0.78
N ARG A 81 -6.43 -11.60 -1.76
CA ARG A 81 -7.42 -11.53 -2.85
C ARG A 81 -7.46 -12.85 -3.62
N THR A 82 -8.67 -13.28 -3.94
CA THR A 82 -8.97 -14.41 -4.82
C THR A 82 -9.49 -13.87 -6.16
N PRO A 83 -9.60 -14.71 -7.21
CA PRO A 83 -10.23 -14.31 -8.47
C PRO A 83 -11.67 -13.79 -8.33
N THR A 84 -12.33 -14.06 -7.21
CA THR A 84 -13.70 -13.59 -6.94
C THR A 84 -13.75 -12.31 -6.11
N THR A 85 -12.64 -11.82 -5.57
CA THR A 85 -12.66 -10.66 -4.65
C THR A 85 -13.16 -9.39 -5.32
N ILE A 86 -12.59 -8.99 -6.47
CA ILE A 86 -13.02 -7.76 -7.16
C ILE A 86 -14.42 -7.92 -7.78
N PRO A 87 -14.76 -9.05 -8.45
CA PRO A 87 -16.13 -9.26 -8.95
C PRO A 87 -17.19 -9.18 -7.86
N ASN A 88 -16.98 -9.81 -6.70
CA ASN A 88 -17.94 -9.76 -5.60
C ASN A 88 -18.06 -8.33 -5.05
N PHE A 89 -16.92 -7.64 -4.86
CA PHE A 89 -16.88 -6.27 -4.35
C PHE A 89 -17.71 -5.27 -5.20
N LEU A 90 -17.80 -5.51 -6.51
CA LEU A 90 -18.52 -4.65 -7.45
C LEU A 90 -19.94 -5.15 -7.76
N ALA A 91 -20.38 -6.23 -7.13
CA ALA A 91 -21.70 -6.77 -7.35
C ALA A 91 -22.78 -5.79 -6.84
N PRO A 92 -23.93 -5.67 -7.54
CA PRO A 92 -24.99 -4.72 -7.17
C PRO A 92 -25.67 -5.08 -5.84
N ASP A 93 -25.52 -6.32 -5.38
CA ASP A 93 -26.04 -6.90 -4.14
C ASP A 93 -24.97 -7.00 -3.03
N ASP A 94 -23.79 -6.42 -3.24
CA ASP A 94 -22.70 -6.46 -2.26
C ASP A 94 -23.07 -5.63 -1.00
N PRO A 95 -22.75 -6.11 0.21
CA PRO A 95 -23.27 -5.51 1.43
C PRO A 95 -22.63 -4.14 1.70
N GLU A 96 -23.32 -3.27 2.44
CA GLU A 96 -22.85 -1.91 2.77
C GLU A 96 -21.45 -1.91 3.42
N ASN A 97 -21.08 -3.00 4.11
CA ASN A 97 -19.78 -3.19 4.77
C ASN A 97 -18.70 -3.81 3.86
N ARG A 98 -18.88 -3.86 2.54
CA ARG A 98 -17.92 -4.42 1.56
C ARG A 98 -16.48 -3.94 1.70
N MET A 99 -16.30 -2.67 2.08
CA MET A 99 -14.98 -2.11 2.40
C MET A 99 -14.33 -2.78 3.61
N ALA A 100 -15.11 -3.04 4.66
CA ALA A 100 -14.62 -3.71 5.85
C ALA A 100 -14.26 -5.18 5.55
N ILE A 101 -15.06 -5.86 4.73
CA ILE A 101 -14.77 -7.23 4.26
C ILE A 101 -13.48 -7.26 3.43
N LEU A 102 -13.32 -6.34 2.47
CA LEU A 102 -12.10 -6.23 1.64
C LEU A 102 -10.85 -5.98 2.49
N ARG A 103 -10.99 -5.25 3.60
CA ARG A 103 -9.92 -4.95 4.56
C ARG A 103 -9.70 -6.05 5.58
N GLY A 104 -10.55 -7.08 5.62
CA GLY A 104 -10.51 -8.15 6.62
C GLY A 104 -10.95 -7.75 8.02
N SER A 105 -11.63 -6.60 8.17
CA SER A 105 -12.15 -6.11 9.45
C SER A 105 -13.59 -6.53 9.74
N ALA A 106 -14.25 -7.22 8.80
CA ALA A 106 -15.59 -7.79 8.96
C ALA A 106 -15.72 -9.09 8.15
N SER A 107 -16.72 -9.91 8.50
CA SER A 107 -17.15 -11.06 7.71
C SER A 107 -18.26 -10.66 6.73
N PRO A 108 -18.43 -11.41 5.61
CA PRO A 108 -19.56 -11.26 4.69
C PRO A 108 -20.92 -11.39 5.37
#